data_AF-A0A654BX70-F1
#
_entry.id   AF-A0A654BX70-F1
#
_cell.length_a   1.000
_cell.length_b   1.000
_cell.length_c   1.000
_cell.angle_alpha   90.00
_cell.angle_beta   90.00
_cell.angle_gamma   90.00
#
_symmetry.space_group_name_H-M   'P 1'
#
loop_
_entity.id
_entity.type
_entity.pdbx_description
1 polymer ?
#
loop_
_entity_poly.entity_id
_entity_poly.type
_entity_poly.pdbx_seq_one_letter_code
_entity_poly.pdbx_strand_id
1 'polypeptide(L)'
;MRRRASIEDDVSAALRRAFGFAGLFGLTAVAAIACTARNPQPVTGIAADRLAAQEALWQAEVSGTPAIAFPAPLLARRADPKVAGLLAGAQHQLAADRTAAAARRTVVLNRMAQVRADRDLHESQRTVLSLKIEQAYGMAQQRRDDPALQREVMALKIQAAKANGDIALANREMNVLNDRMMSLANAEHARAEGRLAAVREQLRGG
;
A
#
# COMPACT_ATOMS: atom_id res chain seq x y z
N MET A 1 35.13 -29.72 -24.91
CA MET A 1 34.31 -28.61 -24.36
C MET A 1 33.10 -29.21 -23.64
N ARG A 2 33.09 -29.20 -22.30
CA ARG A 2 32.13 -28.45 -21.43
C ARG A 2 30.65 -28.77 -21.72
N ARG A 3 30.02 -29.63 -20.90
CA ARG A 3 29.16 -29.31 -19.72
C ARG A 3 27.83 -28.61 -20.08
N ARG A 4 26.71 -29.30 -19.79
CA ARG A 4 25.67 -28.89 -18.82
C ARG A 4 24.55 -29.95 -18.81
N ALA A 5 24.70 -30.96 -17.96
CA ALA A 5 23.57 -31.75 -17.47
C ALA A 5 23.04 -31.06 -16.20
N SER A 6 21.73 -30.95 -16.13
CA SER A 6 20.90 -30.30 -15.12
C SER A 6 21.15 -30.82 -13.71
N ILE A 7 21.40 -29.90 -12.78
CA ILE A 7 21.46 -30.15 -11.33
C ILE A 7 20.05 -30.40 -10.74
N GLU A 8 18.99 -30.23 -11.54
CA GLU A 8 17.59 -30.29 -11.11
C GLU A 8 17.00 -31.72 -11.03
N ASP A 9 17.64 -32.70 -11.67
CA ASP A 9 17.12 -34.09 -11.71
C ASP A 9 17.57 -34.97 -10.53
N ASP A 10 18.66 -34.62 -9.82
CA ASP A 10 19.16 -35.40 -8.68
C ASP A 10 18.51 -35.03 -7.34
N VAL A 11 17.96 -33.82 -7.20
CA VAL A 11 17.33 -33.37 -5.95
C VAL A 11 15.92 -33.95 -5.79
N SER A 12 15.20 -34.14 -6.90
CA SER A 12 13.85 -34.71 -6.91
C SER A 12 13.85 -36.24 -6.74
N ALA A 13 14.95 -36.92 -7.12
CA ALA A 13 15.16 -38.35 -6.88
C ALA A 13 15.60 -38.67 -5.44
N ALA A 14 16.31 -37.75 -4.77
CA ALA A 14 16.73 -37.92 -3.37
C ALA A 14 15.58 -37.75 -2.36
N LEU A 15 14.63 -36.84 -2.63
CA LEU A 15 13.52 -36.56 -1.70
C LEU A 15 12.45 -37.67 -1.66
N ARG A 16 12.33 -38.51 -2.69
CA ARG A 16 11.37 -39.63 -2.71
C ARG A 16 11.86 -40.90 -2.00
N ARG A 17 13.14 -40.98 -1.60
CA ARG A 17 13.69 -42.10 -0.81
C ARG A 17 13.72 -41.86 0.70
N ALA A 18 13.42 -40.64 1.17
CA ALA A 18 13.47 -40.30 2.59
C ALA A 18 12.15 -40.53 3.36
N PHE A 19 11.04 -40.83 2.68
CA PHE A 19 9.71 -40.95 3.31
C PHE A 19 9.18 -42.40 3.41
N GLY A 20 10.04 -43.41 3.27
CA GLY A 20 9.62 -44.81 3.13
C GLY A 20 9.68 -45.72 4.36
N PHE A 21 10.41 -45.40 5.44
CA PHE A 21 10.68 -46.41 6.50
C PHE A 21 10.90 -45.81 7.90
N ALA A 22 9.87 -45.23 8.51
CA ALA A 22 9.86 -44.97 9.95
C ALA A 22 8.48 -45.21 10.58
N GLY A 23 7.76 -46.21 10.05
CA GLY A 23 6.67 -46.87 10.76
C GLY A 23 7.23 -48.06 11.53
N LEU A 24 6.91 -48.13 12.82
CA LEU A 24 7.15 -49.23 13.77
C LEU A 24 8.59 -49.41 14.29
N PHE A 25 8.82 -48.92 15.51
CA PHE A 25 9.38 -49.64 16.69
C PHE A 25 10.13 -48.64 17.59
N GLY A 26 9.53 -48.31 18.74
CA GLY A 26 10.16 -47.41 19.72
C GLY A 26 9.27 -47.03 20.90
N LEU A 27 8.58 -48.00 21.50
CA LEU A 27 8.11 -47.86 22.88
C LEU A 27 9.33 -47.72 23.79
N THR A 28 9.52 -46.58 24.45
CA THR A 28 9.69 -46.43 25.91
C THR A 28 10.29 -45.06 26.28
N ALA A 29 9.54 -44.34 27.12
CA ALA A 29 10.02 -43.50 28.20
C ALA A 29 11.21 -42.56 27.94
N VAL A 30 10.90 -41.33 27.52
CA VAL A 30 11.56 -40.16 28.12
C VAL A 30 10.47 -39.26 28.67
N ALA A 31 10.48 -39.21 30.00
CA ALA A 31 10.05 -38.14 30.88
C ALA A 31 8.89 -37.25 30.41
N ALA A 32 7.86 -37.22 31.25
CA ALA A 32 7.03 -36.08 31.56
C ALA A 32 7.74 -34.73 31.37
N ILE A 33 7.79 -34.24 30.14
CA ILE A 33 7.59 -32.83 29.89
C ILE A 33 6.07 -32.75 29.80
N ALA A 34 5.46 -32.65 30.98
CA ALA A 34 4.33 -31.77 31.09
C ALA A 34 4.84 -30.44 30.53
N CYS A 35 4.68 -30.27 29.21
CA CYS A 35 4.62 -28.96 28.62
C CYS A 35 3.51 -28.34 29.44
N THR A 36 3.93 -27.51 30.38
CA THR A 36 3.15 -26.40 30.84
C THR A 36 2.77 -25.67 29.56
N ALA A 37 1.69 -26.13 28.92
CA ALA A 37 0.69 -25.25 28.38
C ALA A 37 0.39 -24.34 29.57
N ARG A 38 1.23 -23.30 29.73
CA ARG A 38 0.90 -22.16 30.54
C ARG A 38 -0.39 -21.74 29.91
N ASN A 39 -1.50 -22.14 30.53
CA ASN A 39 -2.79 -21.58 30.20
C ASN A 39 -2.52 -20.09 30.19
N PRO A 40 -2.62 -19.45 29.01
CA PRO A 40 -2.15 -18.10 28.86
C PRO A 40 -2.91 -17.27 29.90
N GLN A 41 -2.19 -16.84 30.94
CA GLN A 41 -2.85 -16.23 32.09
C GLN A 41 -3.38 -14.90 31.59
N PRO A 42 -4.69 -14.65 31.70
CA PRO A 42 -5.25 -13.38 31.26
C PRO A 42 -4.50 -12.26 31.97
N VAL A 43 -4.03 -11.28 31.20
CA VAL A 43 -3.32 -10.13 31.73
C VAL A 43 -4.26 -9.43 32.72
N THR A 44 -3.79 -9.15 33.94
CA THR A 44 -4.61 -8.53 34.99
C THR A 44 -4.14 -7.11 35.32
N GLY A 45 -5.06 -6.31 35.88
CA GLY A 45 -4.78 -4.94 36.32
C GLY A 45 -4.40 -3.98 35.19
N ILE A 46 -3.48 -3.06 35.48
CA ILE A 46 -3.11 -1.94 34.58
C ILE A 46 -2.61 -2.42 33.21
N ALA A 47 -1.97 -3.59 33.14
CA ALA A 47 -1.52 -4.16 31.87
C ALA A 47 -2.69 -4.60 30.99
N ALA A 48 -3.78 -5.10 31.59
CA ALA A 48 -5.01 -5.43 30.88
C ALA A 48 -5.67 -4.17 30.31
N ASP A 49 -5.68 -3.09 31.08
CA ASP A 49 -6.26 -1.80 30.67
C ASP A 49 -5.50 -1.16 29.52
N ARG A 50 -4.17 -1.27 29.55
CA ARG A 50 -3.32 -0.83 28.45
C ARG A 50 -3.65 -1.59 27.17
N LEU A 51 -3.78 -2.91 27.24
CA LEU A 51 -4.14 -3.73 26.08
C LEU A 51 -5.57 -3.44 25.61
N ALA A 52 -6.52 -3.25 26.51
CA ALA A 52 -7.90 -2.88 26.17
C ALA A 52 -8.00 -1.49 25.51
N ALA A 53 -7.22 -0.51 25.98
CA ALA A 53 -7.13 0.81 25.35
C ALA A 53 -6.49 0.72 23.95
N GLN A 54 -5.46 -0.13 23.78
CA GLN A 54 -4.83 -0.39 22.49
C GLN A 54 -5.76 -1.14 21.53
N GLU A 55 -6.54 -2.11 22.00
CA GLU A 55 -7.55 -2.79 21.19
C GLU A 55 -8.57 -1.79 20.67
N ALA A 56 -9.10 -0.91 21.53
CA ALA A 56 -10.05 0.11 21.15
C ALA A 56 -9.47 1.09 20.11
N LEU A 57 -8.20 1.49 20.27
CA LEU A 57 -7.47 2.29 19.31
C LEU A 57 -7.40 1.61 17.92
N TRP A 58 -6.90 0.38 17.85
CA TRP A 58 -6.73 -0.30 16.57
C TRP A 58 -8.07 -0.69 15.94
N GLN A 59 -9.09 -0.99 16.75
CA GLN A 59 -10.45 -1.18 16.27
C GLN A 59 -11.01 0.12 15.65
N ALA A 60 -10.71 1.29 16.23
CA ALA A 60 -11.09 2.58 15.67
C ALA A 60 -10.38 2.87 14.34
N GLU A 61 -9.09 2.50 14.22
CA GLU A 61 -8.35 2.61 12.96
C GLU A 61 -8.88 1.68 11.87
N VAL A 62 -9.12 0.41 12.18
CA VAL A 62 -9.67 -0.57 11.23
C VAL A 62 -11.06 -0.14 10.75
N SER A 63 -11.92 0.32 11.66
CA SER A 63 -13.28 0.79 11.32
C SER A 63 -13.33 2.19 10.71
N GLY A 64 -12.21 2.93 10.70
CA GLY A 64 -12.16 4.31 10.23
C GLY A 64 -12.97 5.30 11.08
N THR A 65 -13.35 4.96 12.31
CA THR A 65 -14.27 5.75 13.15
C THR A 65 -13.59 6.93 13.82
N PRO A 66 -14.12 8.18 13.74
CA PRO A 66 -13.41 9.39 14.16
C PRO A 66 -13.09 9.45 15.67
N ALA A 67 -13.76 8.66 16.51
CA ALA A 67 -13.54 8.60 17.93
C ALA A 67 -13.34 7.15 18.40
N ILE A 68 -12.56 6.97 19.45
CA ILE A 68 -12.33 5.65 20.06
C ILE A 68 -13.53 5.29 20.94
N ALA A 69 -14.15 4.15 20.67
CA ALA A 69 -15.13 3.54 21.56
C ALA A 69 -14.43 2.67 22.60
N PHE A 70 -14.14 3.24 23.78
CA PHE A 70 -13.49 2.50 24.86
C PHE A 70 -14.44 1.53 25.56
N PRO A 71 -13.95 0.37 26.03
CA PRO A 71 -14.75 -0.59 26.80
C PRO A 71 -15.30 0.02 28.10
N ALA A 72 -16.53 -0.34 28.48
CA ALA A 72 -17.18 0.16 29.69
C ALA A 72 -16.36 -0.06 30.99
N PRO A 73 -15.67 -1.21 31.20
CA PRO A 73 -14.84 -1.41 32.39
C PRO A 73 -13.67 -0.42 32.49
N LEU A 74 -13.09 -0.04 31.35
CA LEU A 74 -12.02 0.96 31.27
C LEU A 74 -12.55 2.35 31.59
N LEU A 75 -13.72 2.70 31.04
CA LEU A 75 -14.39 3.98 31.28
C LEU A 75 -14.83 4.17 32.73
N ALA A 76 -15.28 3.10 33.39
CA ALA A 76 -15.66 3.12 34.81
C ALA A 76 -14.50 3.57 35.71
N ARG A 77 -13.26 3.35 35.25
CA ARG A 77 -12.03 3.65 36.00
C ARG A 77 -11.28 4.86 35.46
N ARG A 78 -11.91 5.68 34.61
CA ARG A 78 -11.30 6.90 34.03
C ARG A 78 -10.79 7.93 35.05
N ALA A 79 -11.25 7.86 36.30
CA ALA A 79 -10.79 8.72 37.39
C ALA A 79 -9.41 8.32 37.94
N ASP A 80 -8.95 7.07 37.70
CA ASP A 80 -7.59 6.65 38.00
C ASP A 80 -6.62 7.37 37.04
N PRO A 81 -5.63 8.13 37.54
CA PRO A 81 -4.69 8.87 36.70
C PRO A 81 -3.93 7.99 35.71
N LYS A 82 -3.65 6.71 36.06
CA LYS A 82 -2.98 5.78 35.15
C LYS A 82 -3.88 5.41 33.98
N VAL A 83 -5.16 5.13 34.25
CA VAL A 83 -6.15 4.80 33.20
C VAL A 83 -6.45 6.03 32.35
N ALA A 84 -6.60 7.20 32.98
CA ALA A 84 -6.77 8.47 32.28
C ALA A 84 -5.62 8.74 31.29
N GLY A 85 -4.37 8.49 31.70
CA GLY A 85 -3.20 8.60 30.83
C GLY A 85 -3.22 7.63 29.66
N LEU A 86 -3.68 6.39 29.85
CA LEU A 86 -3.85 5.41 28.78
C LEU A 86 -4.91 5.83 27.75
N LEU A 87 -6.07 6.31 28.24
CA LEU A 87 -7.17 6.80 27.40
C LEU A 87 -6.72 8.00 26.55
N ALA A 88 -6.10 9.00 27.19
CA ALA A 88 -5.59 10.18 26.50
C ALA A 88 -4.47 9.83 25.52
N GLY A 89 -3.55 8.94 25.91
CA GLY A 89 -2.48 8.45 25.04
C GLY A 89 -3.01 7.78 23.78
N ALA A 90 -4.04 6.93 23.90
CA ALA A 90 -4.69 6.30 22.74
C ALA A 90 -5.37 7.34 21.83
N GLN A 91 -6.06 8.33 22.39
CA GLN A 91 -6.67 9.41 21.61
C GLN A 91 -5.63 10.25 20.86
N HIS A 92 -4.53 10.63 21.53
CA HIS A 92 -3.43 11.36 20.91
C HIS A 92 -2.78 10.55 19.80
N GLN A 93 -2.58 9.24 20.01
CA GLN A 93 -2.03 8.35 19.00
C GLN A 93 -2.93 8.28 17.76
N LEU A 94 -4.25 8.10 17.92
CA LEU A 94 -5.19 8.08 16.81
C LEU A 94 -5.16 9.39 16.00
N ALA A 95 -5.11 10.52 16.70
CA ALA A 95 -5.02 11.84 16.07
C ALA A 95 -3.70 11.97 15.27
N ALA A 96 -2.57 11.58 15.87
CA ALA A 96 -1.27 11.60 15.21
C ALA A 96 -1.24 10.70 13.97
N ASP A 97 -1.70 9.46 14.07
CA ASP A 97 -1.72 8.51 12.96
C ASP A 97 -2.60 8.99 11.81
N ARG A 98 -3.74 9.64 12.12
CA ARG A 98 -4.58 10.30 11.11
C ARG A 98 -3.92 11.47 10.42
N THR A 99 -3.27 12.35 11.18
CA THR A 99 -2.59 13.50 10.57
C THR A 99 -1.46 13.04 9.65
N ALA A 100 -0.72 12.00 10.04
CA ALA A 100 0.30 11.37 9.20
C ALA A 100 -0.30 10.73 7.94
N ALA A 101 -1.39 9.97 8.08
CA ALA A 101 -2.09 9.37 6.94
C ALA A 101 -2.66 10.44 5.97
N ALA A 102 -3.22 11.53 6.51
CA ALA A 102 -3.68 12.66 5.72
C ALA A 102 -2.52 13.31 4.96
N ALA A 103 -1.40 13.61 5.64
CA ALA A 103 -0.22 14.20 5.01
C ALA A 103 0.32 13.33 3.85
N ARG A 104 0.40 12.00 4.05
CA ARG A 104 0.80 11.05 2.98
C ARG A 104 -0.14 11.12 1.76
N ARG A 105 -1.45 11.17 1.99
CA ARG A 105 -2.47 11.29 0.92
C ARG A 105 -2.38 12.64 0.20
N THR A 106 -2.19 13.74 0.93
CA THR A 106 -2.05 15.09 0.36
C THR A 106 -0.87 15.16 -0.62
N VAL A 107 0.26 14.52 -0.32
CA VAL A 107 1.40 14.49 -1.26
C VAL A 107 1.01 13.85 -2.59
N VAL A 108 0.28 12.72 -2.56
CA VAL A 108 -0.18 12.06 -3.80
C VAL A 108 -1.22 12.91 -4.53
N LEU A 109 -2.17 13.51 -3.81
CA LEU A 109 -3.18 14.40 -4.39
C LEU A 109 -2.57 15.62 -5.07
N ASN A 110 -1.57 16.24 -4.45
CA ASN A 110 -0.85 17.37 -5.04
C ASN A 110 -0.14 16.95 -6.33
N ARG A 111 0.47 15.76 -6.35
CA ARG A 111 1.10 15.23 -7.56
C ARG A 111 0.09 14.94 -8.66
N MET A 112 -1.07 14.38 -8.31
CA MET A 112 -2.17 14.16 -9.27
C MET A 112 -2.68 15.48 -9.85
N ALA A 113 -2.78 16.54 -9.04
CA ALA A 113 -3.17 17.86 -9.52
C ALA A 113 -2.14 18.44 -10.51
N GLN A 114 -0.84 18.27 -10.24
CA GLN A 114 0.23 18.67 -11.17
C GLN A 114 0.13 17.90 -12.50
N VAL A 115 0.02 16.57 -12.44
CA VAL A 115 -0.08 15.72 -13.65
C VAL A 115 -1.32 16.06 -14.49
N ARG A 116 -2.44 16.40 -13.85
CA ARG A 116 -3.64 16.90 -14.55
C ARG A 116 -3.34 18.21 -15.28
N ALA A 117 -2.72 19.17 -14.61
CA ALA A 117 -2.36 20.44 -15.22
C ALA A 117 -1.39 20.27 -16.41
N ASP A 118 -0.41 19.37 -16.29
CA ASP A 118 0.52 19.06 -17.38
C ASP A 118 -0.21 18.42 -18.57
N ARG A 119 -1.12 17.48 -18.31
CA ARG A 119 -1.96 16.88 -19.36
C ARG A 119 -2.79 17.94 -20.08
N ASP A 120 -3.49 18.80 -19.33
CA ASP A 120 -4.37 19.82 -19.91
C ASP A 120 -3.56 20.86 -20.73
N LEU A 121 -2.32 21.16 -20.31
CA LEU A 121 -1.37 21.95 -21.08
C LEU A 121 -1.02 21.27 -22.42
N HIS A 122 -0.68 19.98 -22.40
CA HIS A 122 -0.34 19.25 -23.63
C HIS A 122 -1.55 19.07 -24.57
N GLU A 123 -2.76 18.91 -24.04
CA GLU A 123 -4.00 18.91 -24.81
C GLU A 123 -4.25 20.26 -25.51
N SER A 124 -4.00 21.36 -24.78
CA SER A 124 -4.06 22.71 -25.35
C SER A 124 -3.02 22.91 -26.46
N GLN A 125 -1.77 22.49 -26.23
CA GLN A 125 -0.71 22.52 -27.23
C GLN A 125 -1.06 21.69 -28.47
N ARG A 126 -1.64 20.50 -28.29
CA ARG A 126 -2.07 19.66 -29.40
C ARG A 126 -3.10 20.36 -30.27
N THR A 127 -4.08 21.01 -29.66
CA THR A 127 -5.12 21.75 -30.38
C THR A 127 -4.51 22.87 -31.22
N VAL A 128 -3.61 23.66 -30.63
CA VAL A 128 -2.88 24.72 -31.35
C VAL A 128 -2.04 24.14 -32.50
N LEU A 129 -1.35 23.03 -32.29
CA LEU A 129 -0.55 22.38 -33.33
C LEU A 129 -1.42 21.82 -34.46
N SER A 130 -2.60 21.27 -34.17
CA SER A 130 -3.55 20.82 -35.19
C SER A 130 -3.96 21.97 -36.11
N LEU A 131 -4.35 23.10 -35.53
CA LEU A 131 -4.73 24.30 -36.28
C LEU A 131 -3.57 24.82 -37.14
N LYS A 132 -2.34 24.82 -36.61
CA LYS A 132 -1.14 25.22 -37.37
C LYS A 132 -0.84 24.26 -38.52
N ILE A 133 -1.00 22.96 -38.31
CA ILE A 133 -0.82 21.95 -39.36
C ILE A 133 -1.86 22.15 -40.46
N GLU A 134 -3.13 22.36 -40.11
CA GLU A 134 -4.21 22.62 -41.08
C GLU A 134 -3.92 23.88 -41.90
N GLN A 135 -3.52 24.97 -41.24
CA GLN A 135 -3.15 26.22 -41.91
C GLN A 135 -1.95 26.02 -42.84
N ALA A 136 -0.87 25.39 -42.36
CA ALA A 136 0.32 25.12 -43.15
C ALA A 136 0.03 24.20 -44.34
N TYR A 137 -0.86 23.22 -44.17
CA TYR A 137 -1.30 22.33 -45.24
C TYR A 137 -2.11 23.08 -46.31
N GLY A 138 -3.01 23.99 -45.90
CA GLY A 138 -3.73 24.87 -46.82
C GLY A 138 -2.80 25.75 -47.65
N MET A 139 -1.75 26.32 -47.02
CA MET A 139 -0.72 27.09 -47.75
C MET A 139 0.11 26.22 -48.70
N ALA A 140 0.50 25.02 -48.27
CA ALA A 140 1.26 24.09 -49.10
C ALA A 140 0.46 23.60 -50.32
N GLN A 141 -0.87 23.45 -50.20
CA GLN A 141 -1.73 23.13 -51.34
C GLN A 141 -1.79 24.26 -52.38
N GLN A 142 -1.77 25.52 -51.93
CA GLN A 142 -1.72 26.68 -52.81
C GLN A 142 -0.35 26.84 -53.50
N ARG A 143 0.72 26.39 -52.83
CA ARG A 143 2.12 26.50 -53.28
C ARG A 143 2.75 25.11 -53.42
N ARG A 144 2.19 24.29 -54.34
CA ARG A 144 2.46 22.84 -54.48
C ARG A 144 3.94 22.42 -54.46
N ASP A 145 4.85 23.30 -54.87
CA ASP A 145 6.26 22.99 -55.07
C ASP A 145 7.21 23.70 -54.08
N ASP A 146 6.71 24.20 -52.94
CA ASP A 146 7.57 24.82 -51.91
C ASP A 146 8.06 23.79 -50.88
N PRO A 147 9.34 23.35 -50.94
CA PRO A 147 9.91 22.39 -50.00
C PRO A 147 10.12 22.97 -48.59
N ALA A 148 10.09 24.30 -48.41
CA ALA A 148 10.16 24.90 -47.08
C ALA A 148 8.86 24.65 -46.31
N LEU A 149 7.71 24.85 -46.96
CA LEU A 149 6.39 24.59 -46.37
C LEU A 149 6.20 23.10 -46.04
N GLN A 150 6.66 22.19 -46.90
CA GLN A 150 6.60 20.75 -46.61
C GLN A 150 7.42 20.36 -45.37
N ARG A 151 8.62 20.95 -45.20
CA ARG A 151 9.46 20.73 -44.01
C ARG A 151 8.80 21.29 -42.75
N GLU A 152 8.17 22.46 -42.83
CA GLU A 152 7.43 23.05 -41.72
C GLU A 152 6.26 22.16 -41.28
N VAL A 153 5.44 21.69 -42.21
CA VAL A 153 4.34 20.76 -41.91
C VAL A 153 4.86 19.50 -41.22
N MET A 154 5.97 18.93 -41.67
CA MET A 154 6.58 17.75 -41.03
C MET A 154 7.11 18.07 -39.62
N ALA A 155 7.74 19.22 -39.42
CA ALA A 155 8.19 19.65 -38.10
C ALA A 155 7.02 19.82 -37.12
N LEU A 156 5.91 20.43 -37.57
CA LEU A 156 4.69 20.58 -36.77
C LEU A 156 4.06 19.21 -36.45
N LYS A 157 4.04 18.26 -37.39
CA LYS A 157 3.56 16.89 -37.15
C LYS A 157 4.40 16.17 -36.10
N ILE A 158 5.73 16.32 -36.13
CA ILE A 158 6.62 15.76 -35.10
C ILE A 158 6.29 16.36 -33.73
N GLN A 159 6.08 17.68 -33.65
CA GLN A 159 5.68 18.34 -32.40
C GLN A 159 4.31 17.85 -31.90
N ALA A 160 3.33 17.66 -32.79
CA ALA A 160 2.01 17.15 -32.44
C ALA A 160 2.09 15.69 -31.94
N ALA A 161 2.92 14.85 -32.57
CA ALA A 161 3.19 13.50 -32.10
C ALA A 161 3.85 13.49 -30.72
N LYS A 162 4.78 14.42 -30.45
CA LYS A 162 5.37 14.61 -29.12
C LYS A 162 4.31 14.96 -28.08
N ALA A 163 3.46 15.97 -28.35
CA ALA A 163 2.38 16.37 -27.44
C ALA A 163 1.43 15.19 -27.13
N ASN A 164 1.08 14.37 -28.13
CA ASN A 164 0.32 13.14 -27.91
C ASN A 164 1.04 12.14 -27.01
N GLY A 165 2.35 11.96 -27.21
CA GLY A 165 3.18 11.12 -26.36
C GLY A 165 3.20 11.60 -24.90
N ASP A 166 3.32 12.91 -24.69
CA ASP A 166 3.33 13.54 -23.38
C ASP A 166 1.96 13.40 -22.67
N ILE A 167 0.84 13.56 -23.39
CA ILE A 167 -0.51 13.25 -22.87
C ILE A 167 -0.61 11.78 -22.42
N ALA A 168 -0.11 10.84 -23.24
CA ALA A 168 -0.12 9.42 -22.90
C ALA A 168 0.78 9.07 -21.71
N LEU A 169 1.88 9.81 -21.52
CA LEU A 169 2.73 9.69 -20.33
C LEU A 169 2.01 10.22 -19.08
N ALA A 170 1.40 11.40 -19.15
CA ALA A 170 0.64 11.98 -18.05
C ALA A 170 -0.51 11.06 -17.60
N ASN A 171 -1.25 10.46 -18.54
CA ASN A 171 -2.30 9.49 -18.23
C ASN A 171 -1.75 8.22 -17.52
N ARG A 172 -0.57 7.73 -17.94
CA ARG A 172 0.08 6.60 -17.25
C ARG A 172 0.52 6.96 -15.85
N GLU A 173 1.13 8.13 -15.67
CA GLU A 173 1.51 8.63 -14.34
C GLU A 173 0.29 8.77 -13.43
N MET A 174 -0.82 9.28 -13.97
CA MET A 174 -2.08 9.40 -13.24
C MET A 174 -2.61 8.06 -12.73
N ASN A 175 -2.54 7.01 -13.57
CA ASN A 175 -2.93 5.66 -13.16
C ASN A 175 -2.03 5.12 -12.05
N VAL A 176 -0.71 5.29 -12.17
CA VAL A 176 0.25 4.90 -11.12
C VAL A 176 -0.03 5.63 -9.81
N LEU A 177 -0.39 6.90 -9.85
CA LEU A 177 -0.74 7.68 -8.64
C LEU A 177 -2.05 7.23 -8.01
N ASN A 178 -3.07 6.87 -8.81
CA ASN A 178 -4.30 6.26 -8.32
C ASN A 178 -4.02 4.92 -7.62
N ASP A 179 -3.25 4.04 -8.26
CA ASP A 179 -2.86 2.75 -7.68
C ASP A 179 -2.07 2.94 -6.38
N ARG A 180 -1.16 3.92 -6.35
CA ARG A 180 -0.43 4.28 -5.15
C ARG A 180 -1.35 4.74 -4.02
N MET A 181 -2.38 5.52 -4.32
CA MET A 181 -3.35 5.97 -3.32
C MET A 181 -4.13 4.80 -2.72
N MET A 182 -4.60 3.87 -3.55
CA MET A 182 -5.26 2.65 -3.09
C MET A 182 -4.31 1.77 -2.27
N SER A 183 -3.08 1.59 -2.75
CA SER A 183 -2.04 0.82 -2.04
C SER A 183 -1.74 1.40 -0.65
N LEU A 184 -1.64 2.72 -0.53
CA LEU A 184 -1.44 3.39 0.77
C LEU A 184 -2.61 3.12 1.72
N ALA A 185 -3.85 3.24 1.25
CA ALA A 185 -5.03 2.97 2.06
C ALA A 185 -5.08 1.50 2.52
N ASN A 186 -4.83 0.56 1.61
CA ASN A 186 -4.79 -0.88 1.93
C ASN A 186 -3.66 -1.21 2.91
N ALA A 187 -2.47 -0.62 2.74
CA ALA A 187 -1.34 -0.83 3.64
C ALA A 187 -1.57 -0.20 5.02
N GLU A 188 -2.33 0.89 5.12
CA GLU A 188 -2.76 1.44 6.41
C GLU A 188 -3.76 0.52 7.11
N HIS A 189 -4.78 0.06 6.39
CA HIS A 189 -5.77 -0.87 6.92
C HIS A 189 -5.15 -2.19 7.39
N ALA A 190 -4.33 -2.84 6.55
CA ALA A 190 -3.68 -4.10 6.88
C ALA A 190 -2.73 -3.98 8.09
N ARG A 191 -2.06 -2.84 8.26
CA ARG A 191 -1.23 -2.58 9.45
C ARG A 191 -2.09 -2.44 10.71
N ALA A 192 -3.22 -1.74 10.63
CA ALA A 192 -4.15 -1.63 11.75
C ALA A 192 -4.76 -3.00 12.13
N GLU A 193 -5.16 -3.81 11.14
CA GLU A 193 -5.65 -5.17 11.35
C GLU A 193 -4.61 -6.07 12.01
N GLY A 194 -3.36 -6.05 11.52
CA GLY A 194 -2.27 -6.82 12.11
C GLY A 194 -1.97 -6.42 13.56
N ARG A 195 -2.00 -5.12 13.87
CA ARG A 195 -1.85 -4.63 15.25
C ARG A 195 -3.01 -5.05 16.14
N LEU A 196 -4.24 -4.97 15.63
CA LEU A 196 -5.44 -5.41 16.35
C LEU A 196 -5.38 -6.91 16.66
N ALA A 197 -4.98 -7.73 15.70
CA ALA A 197 -4.81 -9.17 15.88
C ALA A 197 -3.77 -9.48 16.96
N ALA A 198 -2.60 -8.82 16.90
CA ALA A 198 -1.54 -8.99 17.89
C ALA A 198 -1.97 -8.58 19.30
N VAL A 199 -2.72 -7.48 19.46
CA VAL A 199 -3.26 -7.08 20.78
C VAL A 199 -4.28 -8.08 21.31
N ARG A 200 -5.15 -8.61 20.43
CA ARG A 200 -6.14 -9.64 20.82
C ARG A 200 -5.49 -10.95 21.23
N GLU A 201 -4.42 -11.36 20.56
CA GLU A 201 -3.60 -12.51 20.93
C GLU A 201 -2.98 -12.31 22.32
N GLN A 202 -2.40 -11.13 22.57
CA GLN A 202 -1.86 -10.77 23.89
C GLN A 202 -2.93 -10.76 24.99
N LEU A 203 -4.15 -10.29 24.70
CA LEU A 203 -5.27 -10.31 25.65
C LEU A 203 -5.74 -11.72 26.00
N ARG A 204 -5.62 -12.66 25.05
CA ARG A 204 -5.86 -14.10 25.28
C ARG A 204 -4.69 -14.78 25.98
N GLY A 205 -3.61 -14.04 26.21
CA GLY A 205 -2.42 -14.36 27.00
C GLY A 205 -1.26 -15.02 26.22
N GLY A 206 -1.24 -14.87 24.90
CA GLY A 206 -0.13 -15.30 24.03
C GLY A 206 -0.28 -16.71 23.50
#